data_AF-A0A9X3ESV7-F1
#
_entry.id   AF-A0A9X3ESV7-F1
#
_cell.length_a   1.000
_cell.length_b   1.000
_cell.length_c   1.000
_cell.angle_alpha   90.00
_cell.angle_beta   90.00
_cell.angle_gamma   90.00
#
_symmetry.space_group_name_H-M   'P 1'
#
loop_
_entity.id
_entity.type
_entity.pdbx_description
1 polymer ?
#
loop_
_entity_poly.entity_id
_entity_poly.type
_entity_poly.pdbx_seq_one_letter_code
_entity_poly.pdbx_strand_id
1 'polypeptide(L)' 'MNARIPDGGVGVLLLHEYAEALLAADPSLDFIEVMPENWARFGGRRRRLFDACRERWPMVGHSISLSIGGPEPLDEELWR' A
#
# COMPACT_ATOMS: atom_id res chain seq x y z
N MET A 1 -11.83 -7.36 -2.29
CA MET A 1 -12.99 -7.22 -1.39
C MET A 1 -12.75 -5.96 -0.57
N ASN A 2 -13.63 -4.95 -0.64
CA ASN A 2 -13.51 -3.76 0.21
C ASN A 2 -14.01 -4.12 1.61
N ALA A 3 -13.14 -4.70 2.43
CA ALA A 3 -13.42 -4.82 3.85
C ALA A 3 -13.52 -3.41 4.43
N ARG A 4 -14.59 -3.14 5.17
CA ARG A 4 -14.75 -1.89 5.90
C ARG A 4 -13.73 -1.88 7.03
N ILE A 5 -12.80 -0.94 7.01
CA ILE A 5 -11.87 -0.72 8.11
C ILE A 5 -12.67 -0.17 9.30
N PRO A 6 -12.56 -0.76 10.50
CA PRO A 6 -13.26 -0.28 11.69
C PRO A 6 -12.76 1.10 12.12
N ASP A 7 -13.63 1.86 12.78
CA ASP A 7 -13.25 3.14 13.38
C ASP A 7 -12.19 2.88 14.48
N GLY A 8 -11.04 3.55 14.37
CA GLY A 8 -9.90 3.30 15.26
C GLY A 8 -9.12 2.02 14.95
N GLY A 9 -9.27 1.45 13.76
CA GLY A 9 -8.52 0.27 13.31
C GLY A 9 -7.01 0.46 13.36
N VAL A 10 -6.30 -0.66 13.52
CA VAL A 10 -4.84 -0.72 13.63
C VAL A 10 -4.25 -1.23 12.33
N GLY A 11 -3.32 -0.47 11.77
CA GLY A 11 -2.61 -0.84 10.56
C GLY A 11 -1.14 -0.49 10.63
N VAL A 12 -0.39 -1.01 9.66
CA VAL A 12 1.05 -0.75 9.50
C VAL A 12 1.37 -0.36 8.06
N LEU A 13 2.43 0.43 7.88
CA LEU A 13 2.93 0.78 6.57
C LEU A 13 3.66 -0.40 5.91
N LEU A 14 3.29 -0.73 4.67
CA LEU A 14 3.94 -1.77 3.87
C LEU A 14 5.25 -1.25 3.25
N LEU A 15 6.33 -1.44 3.98
CA LEU A 15 7.70 -1.25 3.49
C LEU A 15 8.18 -2.50 2.75
N HIS A 16 8.78 -2.33 1.57
CA HIS A 16 9.13 -3.46 0.72
C HIS A 16 10.21 -4.36 1.32
N GLU A 17 11.07 -3.83 2.19
CA GLU A 17 12.08 -4.57 2.95
C GLU A 17 11.45 -5.53 3.95
N TYR A 18 10.28 -5.19 4.49
CA TYR A 18 9.59 -5.96 5.53
C TYR A 18 8.41 -6.78 4.99
N ALA A 19 8.09 -6.73 3.70
CA ALA A 19 6.94 -7.42 3.13
C ALA A 19 6.98 -8.94 3.36
N GLU A 20 8.14 -9.59 3.22
CA GLU A 20 8.27 -11.02 3.53
C GLU A 20 8.11 -11.31 5.03
N ALA A 21 8.69 -10.47 5.89
CA ALA A 21 8.56 -10.62 7.33
C ALA A 21 7.11 -10.44 7.79
N LEU A 22 6.39 -9.49 7.20
CA LEU A 22 4.98 -9.25 7.46
C LEU A 22 4.12 -10.45 7.05
N LEU A 23 4.34 -10.99 5.84
CA LEU A 23 3.65 -12.19 5.36
C LEU A 23 3.94 -13.42 6.22
N ALA A 24 5.16 -13.56 6.73
CA ALA A 24 5.55 -14.66 7.59
C ALA A 24 4.99 -14.53 9.01
N ALA A 25 4.96 -13.31 9.56
CA ALA A 25 4.44 -13.04 10.89
C ALA A 25 2.90 -13.12 10.96
N ASP A 26 2.23 -12.85 9.84
CA ASP A 26 0.77 -12.89 9.67
C ASP A 26 -0.01 -12.21 10.82
N PRO A 27 0.32 -10.97 11.19
CA PRO A 27 -0.31 -10.32 12.32
C PRO A 27 -1.79 -10.01 12.04
N SER A 28 -2.59 -9.97 13.11
CA SER A 28 -3.95 -9.46 13.05
C SER A 28 -3.92 -7.94 12.85
N LEU A 29 -4.19 -7.51 11.63
CA LEU A 29 -4.24 -6.10 11.23
C LEU A 29 -5.59 -5.80 10.57
N ASP A 30 -6.12 -4.62 10.84
CA ASP A 30 -7.34 -4.15 10.19
C ASP A 30 -7.07 -3.69 8.75
N PHE A 31 -5.86 -3.18 8.50
CA PHE A 31 -5.40 -2.77 7.18
C PHE A 31 -3.87 -2.67 7.12
N ILE A 32 -3.36 -2.55 5.90
CA ILE A 32 -2.00 -2.11 5.63
C ILE A 32 -2.04 -0.83 4.80
N GLU A 33 -1.16 0.11 5.12
CA GLU A 33 -0.99 1.35 4.37
C GLU A 33 0.05 1.14 3.27
N VAL A 34 -0.18 1.73 2.10
CA VAL A 34 0.69 1.61 0.93
C VAL A 34 0.98 2.99 0.36
N MET A 35 2.25 3.26 0.09
CA MET A 35 2.70 4.40 -0.73
C MET A 35 2.75 3.99 -2.20
N PRO A 36 1.79 4.39 -3.05
CA PRO A 36 1.68 3.87 -4.43
C PRO A 36 2.96 4.09 -5.25
N GLU A 37 3.66 5.21 -5.06
CA GLU A 37 4.97 5.51 -5.66
C GLU A 37 6.04 4.42 -5.41
N ASN A 38 5.97 3.69 -4.29
CA ASN A 38 6.95 2.66 -3.94
C ASN A 38 6.65 1.28 -4.55
N TRP A 39 5.48 1.12 -5.17
CA TRP A 39 4.97 -0.17 -5.63
C TRP A 39 4.51 -0.17 -7.09
N ALA A 40 3.89 0.91 -7.57
CA ALA A 40 3.23 0.98 -8.88
C ALA A 40 4.19 0.71 -10.05
N ARG A 41 5.44 1.19 -9.95
CA ARG A 41 6.43 1.09 -11.04
C ARG A 41 7.28 -0.18 -10.98
N PHE A 42 7.05 -1.07 -10.02
CA PHE A 42 7.91 -2.23 -9.79
C PHE A 42 7.24 -3.55 -10.18
N GLY A 43 7.97 -4.36 -10.96
CA GLY A 43 7.57 -5.71 -11.36
C GLY A 43 8.19 -6.83 -10.52
N GLY A 44 8.14 -8.06 -11.05
CA GLY A 44 8.89 -9.20 -10.54
C GLY A 44 8.57 -9.56 -9.09
N ARG A 45 9.61 -9.75 -8.26
CA ARG A 45 9.45 -10.14 -6.85
C ARG A 45 8.64 -9.13 -6.05
N ARG A 46 8.87 -7.82 -6.27
CA ARG A 46 8.16 -6.78 -5.51
C ARG A 46 6.66 -6.81 -5.80
N ARG A 47 6.27 -6.97 -7.07
CA ARG A 47 4.87 -7.17 -7.46
C ARG A 47 4.25 -8.40 -6.79
N ARG A 48 4.95 -9.54 -6.79
CA ARG A 48 4.46 -10.77 -6.13
C ARG A 48 4.23 -10.60 -4.64
N LEU A 49 5.14 -9.91 -3.94
CA LEU A 49 5.00 -9.61 -2.52
C LEU A 49 3.82 -8.66 -2.26
N PHE A 50 3.65 -7.64 -3.09
CA PHE A 50 2.50 -6.75 -3.02
C PHE A 50 1.18 -7.49 -3.18
N ASP A 51 1.07 -8.31 -4.22
CA ASP A 51 -0.13 -9.10 -4.49
C ASP A 51 -0.45 -10.05 -3.32
N ALA A 52 0.56 -10.72 -2.77
CA ALA A 52 0.41 -11.59 -1.60
C ALA A 52 -0.07 -10.82 -0.34
N CYS A 53 0.46 -9.62 -0.09
CA CYS A 53 -0.04 -8.78 1.02
C CYS A 53 -1.48 -8.33 0.77
N ARG A 54 -1.82 -7.99 -0.48
CA ARG A 54 -3.16 -7.52 -0.87
C ARG A 54 -4.23 -8.59 -0.75
N GLU A 55 -3.85 -9.85 -0.95
CA GLU A 55 -4.74 -11.00 -0.74
C GLU A 55 -5.08 -11.22 0.73
N ARG A 56 -4.23 -10.74 1.64
CA ARG A 56 -4.28 -11.06 3.07
C ARG A 56 -4.86 -9.93 3.92
N TRP A 57 -4.54 -8.68 3.59
CA TRP A 57 -5.04 -7.51 4.31
C TRP A 57 -5.67 -6.47 3.37
N PRO A 58 -6.71 -5.76 3.83
CA PRO A 58 -7.20 -4.57 3.15
C PRO A 58 -6.09 -3.53 3.02
N MET A 59 -6.03 -2.83 1.89
CA MET A 59 -5.01 -1.83 1.61
C MET A 59 -5.61 -0.42 1.58
N VAL A 60 -4.91 0.53 2.20
CA VAL A 60 -5.19 1.97 2.10
C VAL A 60 -4.03 2.65 1.38
N GLY A 61 -4.33 3.40 0.34
CA GLY A 61 -3.35 4.22 -0.36
C GLY A 61 -3.16 5.56 0.35
N HIS A 62 -1.91 5.90 0.65
CA HIS A 62 -1.50 7.23 1.09
C HIS A 62 -0.31 7.62 0.23
N SER A 63 -0.37 8.75 -0.46
CA SER A 63 0.73 9.23 -1.28
C SER A 63 1.28 10.53 -0.72
N ILE A 64 2.59 10.69 -0.83
CA ILE A 64 3.26 11.95 -0.53
C ILE A 64 3.68 12.68 -1.81
N SER A 65 3.39 12.10 -2.97
CA SER A 65 3.88 12.56 -4.28
C SER A 65 2.83 13.30 -5.11
N LEU A 66 1.55 13.32 -4.70
CA LEU A 66 0.45 13.88 -5.49
C LEU A 66 0.48 15.42 -5.61
N SER A 67 1.11 16.12 -4.66
CA SER A 67 1.24 17.59 -4.68
C SER A 67 -0.07 18.36 -4.93
N ILE A 68 -1.17 18.00 -4.24
CA ILE A 68 -2.52 18.59 -4.49
C ILE A 68 -2.53 20.13 -4.38
N GLY A 69 -1.71 20.70 -3.49
CA GLY A 69 -1.59 22.15 -3.30
C GLY A 69 -0.49 22.81 -4.12
N GLY A 70 0.22 22.05 -4.96
CA GLY A 70 1.31 22.55 -5.79
C GLY A 70 0.83 23.30 -7.03
N PRO A 71 1.71 24.09 -7.67
CA PRO A 71 1.39 24.81 -8.91
C PRO A 71 1.38 23.92 -10.16
N GLU A 72 2.00 22.73 -10.10
CA GLU A 72 2.05 21.79 -11.21
C GLU A 72 0.72 21.02 -11.38
N PRO A 73 0.37 20.59 -12.61
CA PRO A 73 -0.74 19.66 -12.83
C PRO A 73 -0.54 18.33 -12.07
N LEU A 74 -1.65 17.64 -11.76
CA LEU A 74 -1.60 16.31 -11.16
C LEU A 74 -0.92 15.30 -12.10
N ASP A 75 0.00 14.50 -11.55
CA ASP A 75 0.61 13.38 -12.26
C ASP A 75 -0.40 12.23 -12.38
N GLU A 76 -1.15 12.20 -13.48
CA GLU A 76 -2.11 11.13 -13.77
C GLU A 76 -1.44 9.81 -14.18
N GLU A 77 -0.16 9.81 -14.59
CA GLU A 77 0.53 8.59 -15.03
C GLU A 77 0.81 7.67 -13.83
N LEU A 78 1.11 8.23 -12.66
CA LEU A 78 1.26 7.46 -11.43
C LEU A 78 -0.03 6.69 -11.03
N TRP A 79 -1.19 7.17 -11.48
CA TRP A 79 -2.51 6.67 -11.05
C TRP A 79 -3.28 5.87 -12.10
N ARG A 80 -2.68 5.66 -13.28
CA ARG A 80 -3.23 4.82 -14.36
C ARG A 80 -2.63 3.42 -14.32
#